data_AF-A0A3N1J2N0-F1
#
_entry.id   AF-A0A3N1J2N0-F1
#
_cell.length_a   1.000
_cell.length_b   1.000
_cell.length_c   1.000
_cell.angle_alpha   90.00
_cell.angle_beta   90.00
_cell.angle_gamma   90.00
#
_symmetry.space_group_name_H-M   'P 1'
#
loop_
_entity.id
_entity.type
_entity.pdbx_description
1 polymer ?
#
loop_
_entity_poly.entity_id
_entity_poly.type
_entity_poly.pdbx_seq_one_letter_code
_entity_poly.pdbx_strand_id
1 'polypeptide(L)'
;MIPSTARSDHETAVRFPREIAAAVTLPAAAAALVAVGTVGTVGLTPAAATAIVTACGALATRMALVGFVADVDAPAPRSIRSFDPFDDAVPPALLGFGPEPPRDRVRTAGDRCAESWRMWRADDGSPDAATGAAGALAVGAWCAWALGSSARAETRSRYALETRPDDPLAGLVLRSVLADSRPSWERR
;
A
#
# COMPACT_ATOMS: atom_id res chain seq x y z
N MET A 1 27.95 -24.94 1.37
CA MET A 1 26.74 -25.71 1.72
C MET A 1 26.55 -25.55 3.21
N ILE A 2 25.66 -24.63 3.63
CA ILE A 2 25.40 -24.40 5.05
C ILE A 2 24.35 -25.45 5.48
N PRO A 3 24.57 -26.21 6.57
CA PRO A 3 23.63 -27.23 7.01
C PRO A 3 22.32 -26.60 7.48
N SER A 4 21.19 -27.19 7.09
CA SER A 4 19.83 -26.70 7.36
C SER A 4 19.37 -26.86 8.83
N THR A 5 20.30 -26.94 9.78
CA THR A 5 20.03 -27.25 11.19
C THR A 5 20.14 -26.03 12.10
N ALA A 6 20.18 -24.82 11.54
CA ALA A 6 20.20 -23.56 12.28
C ALA A 6 18.89 -22.76 12.16
N ARG A 7 17.75 -23.42 11.92
CA ARG A 7 16.45 -22.80 12.22
C ARG A 7 16.22 -22.92 13.72
N SER A 8 16.27 -21.79 14.41
CA SER A 8 16.01 -21.73 15.85
C SER A 8 14.53 -21.99 16.13
N ASP A 9 14.22 -22.68 17.23
CA ASP A 9 12.86 -22.91 17.76
C ASP A 9 12.05 -21.62 17.98
N HIS A 10 12.69 -20.45 17.86
CA HIS A 10 12.05 -19.13 17.91
C HIS A 10 11.25 -18.80 16.64
N GLU A 11 11.55 -19.38 15.48
CA GLU A 11 10.74 -19.18 14.26
C GLU A 11 9.32 -19.75 14.39
N THR A 12 9.09 -20.67 15.34
CA THR A 12 7.77 -21.29 15.58
C THR A 12 6.90 -20.52 16.57
N ALA A 13 7.44 -19.50 17.26
CA ALA A 13 6.76 -18.83 18.39
C ALA A 13 5.79 -17.71 17.96
N VAL A 14 5.91 -17.18 16.74
CA VAL A 14 5.09 -16.05 16.27
C VAL A 14 4.09 -16.53 15.24
N ARG A 15 2.80 -16.53 15.60
CA ARG A 15 1.71 -17.05 14.77
C ARG A 15 1.48 -16.25 13.47
N PHE A 16 1.86 -14.96 13.44
CA PHE A 16 1.61 -14.01 12.34
C PHE A 16 2.77 -13.01 12.14
N PRO A 17 3.97 -13.46 11.77
CA PRO A 17 5.17 -12.61 11.76
C PRO A 17 5.10 -11.49 10.71
N ARG A 18 4.42 -11.72 9.58
CA ARG A 18 4.29 -10.75 8.49
C ARG A 18 3.32 -9.63 8.84
N GLU A 19 2.20 -9.97 9.47
CA GLU A 19 1.18 -9.03 9.93
C GLU A 19 1.75 -8.13 11.03
N ILE A 20 2.53 -8.69 11.95
CA ILE A 20 3.24 -7.92 12.98
C ILE A 20 4.26 -6.98 12.33
N ALA A 21 5.10 -7.48 11.42
CA ALA A 21 6.08 -6.65 10.72
C ALA A 21 5.40 -5.50 9.95
N ALA A 22 4.29 -5.79 9.26
CA ALA A 22 3.51 -4.80 8.55
C ALA A 22 2.94 -3.72 9.48
N ALA A 23 2.33 -4.12 10.60
CA ALA A 23 1.75 -3.22 11.58
C ALA A 23 2.80 -2.32 12.26
N VAL A 24 3.93 -2.87 12.66
CA VAL A 24 5.04 -2.11 13.29
C VAL A 24 5.66 -1.10 12.30
N THR A 25 5.72 -1.46 11.02
CA THR A 25 6.33 -0.62 9.98
C THR A 25 5.36 0.44 9.42
N LEU A 26 4.07 0.32 9.72
CA LEU A 26 3.01 1.15 9.15
C LEU A 26 3.26 2.67 9.29
N PRO A 27 3.69 3.21 10.45
CA PRO A 27 3.98 4.65 10.57
C PRO A 27 5.12 5.13 9.67
N ALA A 28 6.15 4.31 9.49
CA ALA A 28 7.28 4.63 8.62
C ALA A 28 6.87 4.61 7.15
N ALA A 29 6.04 3.64 6.74
CA ALA A 29 5.45 3.60 5.41
C ALA A 29 4.54 4.80 5.16
N ALA A 30 3.67 5.15 6.10
CA ALA A 30 2.80 6.32 6.01
C ALA A 30 3.63 7.60 5.82
N ALA A 31 4.72 7.77 6.58
CA ALA A 31 5.62 8.90 6.44
C ALA A 31 6.30 8.91 5.06
N ALA A 32 6.79 7.75 4.62
CA ALA A 32 7.39 7.58 3.31
C ALA A 32 6.42 7.92 2.16
N LEU A 33 5.12 7.64 2.28
CA LEU A 33 4.15 7.92 1.22
C LEU A 33 3.84 9.41 1.06
N VAL A 34 3.95 10.21 2.13
CA VAL A 34 3.50 11.62 2.14
C VAL A 34 4.61 12.64 2.40
N ALA A 35 5.85 12.19 2.64
CA ALA A 35 7.00 13.08 2.80
C ALA A 35 7.09 14.06 1.63
N VAL A 36 7.13 15.36 1.89
CA VAL A 36 7.39 16.36 0.86
C VAL A 36 8.89 16.30 0.56
N GLY A 37 9.26 16.10 -0.71
CA GLY A 37 10.68 16.03 -1.08
C GLY A 37 11.39 17.33 -0.71
N THR A 38 12.55 17.24 -0.04
CA THR A 38 13.47 18.38 0.04
C THR A 38 14.02 18.61 -1.36
N VAL A 39 14.06 19.87 -1.79
CA VAL A 39 14.65 20.30 -3.07
C VAL A 39 16.01 19.58 -3.26
N GLY A 40 16.08 18.64 -4.20
CA GLY A 40 17.28 17.85 -4.49
C GLY A 40 17.24 16.34 -4.14
N THR A 41 16.25 15.84 -3.40
CA THR A 41 16.04 14.39 -3.19
C THR A 41 14.86 13.89 -4.01
N VAL A 42 15.14 13.44 -5.24
CA VAL A 42 14.12 13.17 -6.27
C VAL A 42 13.60 11.73 -6.28
N GLY A 43 14.05 10.85 -5.36
CA GLY A 43 13.68 9.43 -5.38
C GLY A 43 13.34 8.86 -4.01
N LEU A 44 12.59 7.76 -4.03
CA LEU A 44 12.31 6.94 -2.86
C LEU A 44 13.61 6.26 -2.40
N THR A 45 13.98 6.41 -1.13
CA THR A 45 15.17 5.71 -0.61
C THR A 45 14.89 4.20 -0.49
N PRO A 46 15.92 3.34 -0.54
CA PRO A 46 15.74 1.89 -0.34
C PRO A 46 15.01 1.56 0.98
N ALA A 47 15.35 2.24 2.08
CA ALA A 47 14.68 2.06 3.37
C ALA A 47 13.19 2.45 3.32
N ALA A 48 12.85 3.54 2.63
CA ALA A 48 11.47 3.96 2.45
C ALA A 48 10.67 2.99 1.57
N ALA A 49 11.30 2.45 0.50
CA ALA A 49 10.72 1.41 -0.34
C ALA A 49 10.45 0.13 0.45
N THR A 50 11.43 -0.34 1.24
CA THR A 50 11.26 -1.50 2.12
C THR A 50 10.17 -1.29 3.17
N ALA A 51 10.05 -0.07 3.72
CA ALA A 51 8.99 0.25 4.66
C ALA A 51 7.60 0.14 4.00
N ILE A 52 7.43 0.71 2.80
CA ILE A 52 6.18 0.64 2.03
C ILE A 52 5.82 -0.82 1.70
N VAL A 53 6.77 -1.58 1.15
CA VAL A 53 6.56 -2.99 0.78
C VAL A 53 6.20 -3.82 2.02
N THR A 54 6.95 -3.68 3.11
CA THR A 54 6.68 -4.41 4.36
C THR A 54 5.30 -4.07 4.93
N ALA A 55 4.96 -2.78 5.04
CA ALA A 55 3.65 -2.35 5.54
C ALA A 55 2.51 -2.83 4.64
N CYS A 56 2.71 -2.94 3.34
CA CYS A 56 1.68 -3.45 2.42
C CYS A 56 1.53 -4.98 2.42
N GLY A 57 2.33 -5.71 3.22
CA GLY A 57 2.26 -7.17 3.34
C GLY A 57 0.96 -7.68 3.96
N ALA A 58 0.25 -6.87 4.75
CA ALA A 58 -1.03 -7.21 5.34
C ALA A 58 -2.19 -6.39 4.73
N LEU A 59 -3.40 -6.94 4.68
CA LEU A 59 -4.57 -6.21 4.15
C LEU A 59 -5.02 -5.09 5.09
N ALA A 60 -5.04 -5.37 6.40
CA ALA A 60 -5.43 -4.40 7.43
C ALA A 60 -4.62 -3.09 7.37
N THR A 61 -3.31 -3.20 7.15
CA THR A 61 -2.42 -2.04 7.01
C THR A 61 -2.65 -1.29 5.70
N ARG A 62 -2.95 -1.98 4.60
CA ARG A 62 -3.33 -1.34 3.33
C ARG A 62 -4.62 -0.54 3.45
N MET A 63 -5.62 -1.07 4.14
CA MET A 63 -6.87 -0.35 4.42
C MET A 63 -6.63 0.91 5.25
N ALA A 64 -5.77 0.81 6.28
CA ALA A 64 -5.35 1.97 7.07
C ALA A 64 -4.60 3.02 6.22
N LEU A 65 -3.69 2.59 5.33
CA LEU A 65 -2.97 3.49 4.43
C LEU A 65 -3.92 4.21 3.45
N VAL A 66 -4.91 3.52 2.91
CA VAL A 66 -5.95 4.13 2.05
C VAL A 66 -6.69 5.23 2.81
N GLY A 67 -7.16 4.94 4.04
CA GLY A 67 -7.78 5.95 4.89
C GLY A 67 -6.86 7.15 5.15
N PHE A 68 -5.62 6.88 5.58
CA PHE A 68 -4.61 7.89 5.89
C PHE A 68 -4.21 8.79 4.71
N VAL A 69 -4.14 8.22 3.49
CA VAL A 69 -3.82 8.97 2.27
C VAL A 69 -5.02 9.82 1.82
N ALA A 70 -6.24 9.30 1.99
CA ALA A 70 -7.47 9.99 1.62
C ALA A 70 -7.89 11.08 2.61
N ASP A 71 -7.45 11.00 3.86
CA ASP A 71 -7.86 11.89 4.94
C ASP A 71 -7.48 13.35 4.66
N VAL A 72 -8.50 14.22 4.64
CA VAL A 72 -8.41 15.65 4.36
C VAL A 72 -7.67 16.39 5.49
N ASP A 73 -7.78 15.90 6.73
CA ASP A 73 -7.14 16.51 7.89
C ASP A 73 -5.64 16.18 7.95
N ALA A 74 -5.14 15.36 7.00
CA ALA A 74 -3.73 15.02 6.84
C ALA A 74 -3.05 14.61 8.15
N PRO A 75 -3.56 13.55 8.83
CA PRO A 75 -3.07 13.15 10.14
C PRO A 75 -1.57 12.84 10.12
N ALA A 76 -0.94 12.95 11.30
CA ALA A 76 0.48 12.67 11.45
C ALA A 76 0.76 11.18 11.14
N PRO A 77 1.81 10.83 10.38
CA PRO A 77 2.13 9.43 10.10
C PRO A 77 2.29 8.54 11.33
N ARG A 78 2.71 9.11 12.47
CA ARG A 78 2.90 8.39 13.74
C ARG A 78 1.58 7.99 14.42
N SER A 79 0.45 8.59 14.06
CA SER A 79 -0.84 8.28 14.67
C SER A 79 -1.61 7.18 13.94
N ILE A 80 -1.11 6.69 12.80
CA ILE A 80 -1.77 5.62 12.06
C ILE A 80 -1.69 4.30 12.83
N ARG A 81 -2.79 3.53 12.81
CA ARG A 81 -2.88 2.18 13.33
C ARG A 81 -3.38 1.24 12.24
N SER A 82 -3.09 -0.06 12.35
CA SER A 82 -3.68 -1.06 11.46
C SER A 82 -5.20 -1.07 11.59
N PHE A 83 -5.91 -1.31 10.50
CA PHE A 83 -7.36 -1.50 10.50
C PHE A 83 -7.74 -2.72 11.34
N ASP A 84 -8.67 -2.53 12.28
CA ASP A 84 -9.28 -3.62 13.05
C ASP A 84 -10.62 -4.03 12.41
N PRO A 85 -10.75 -5.24 11.85
CA PRO A 85 -11.99 -5.66 11.20
C PRO A 85 -13.19 -5.85 12.15
N PHE A 86 -12.96 -5.89 13.46
CA PHE A 86 -14.03 -6.04 14.45
C PHE A 86 -14.53 -4.69 14.96
N ASP A 87 -13.63 -3.72 15.10
CA ASP A 87 -13.92 -2.44 15.74
C ASP A 87 -13.95 -1.24 14.78
N ASP A 88 -13.20 -1.29 13.68
CA ASP A 88 -13.11 -0.18 12.73
C ASP A 88 -14.15 -0.31 11.62
N ALA A 89 -14.80 0.80 11.28
CA ALA A 89 -15.63 0.89 10.08
C ALA A 89 -14.75 0.85 8.82
N VAL A 90 -15.19 0.11 7.79
CA VAL A 90 -14.50 0.09 6.48
C VAL A 90 -14.38 1.52 5.96
N PRO A 91 -13.17 2.00 5.60
CA PRO A 91 -12.98 3.37 5.14
C PRO A 91 -13.84 3.69 3.90
N PRO A 92 -14.74 4.69 3.93
CA PRO A 92 -15.56 5.05 2.77
C PRO A 92 -14.72 5.38 1.52
N ALA A 93 -13.52 5.92 1.72
CA ALA A 93 -12.57 6.22 0.67
C ALA A 93 -12.12 4.98 -0.14
N LEU A 94 -12.17 3.78 0.46
CA LEU A 94 -11.89 2.54 -0.26
C LEU A 94 -12.86 2.33 -1.44
N LEU A 95 -14.10 2.80 -1.28
CA LEU A 95 -15.20 2.70 -2.23
C LEU A 95 -15.44 3.98 -3.03
N GLY A 96 -14.65 5.03 -2.81
CA GLY A 96 -14.78 6.28 -3.57
C GLY A 96 -15.80 7.26 -3.01
N PHE A 97 -16.16 7.10 -1.73
CA PHE A 97 -17.13 7.95 -1.04
C PHE A 97 -16.48 8.80 0.05
N GLY A 98 -17.16 9.89 0.42
CA GLY A 98 -16.70 10.85 1.42
C GLY A 98 -16.06 12.10 0.82
N PRO A 99 -15.41 12.93 1.64
CA PRO A 99 -14.78 14.17 1.19
C PRO A 99 -13.74 13.96 0.09
N GLU A 100 -13.60 14.91 -0.84
CA GLU A 100 -12.55 14.85 -1.86
C GLU A 100 -11.15 14.81 -1.22
N PRO A 101 -10.34 13.77 -1.49
CA PRO A 101 -9.03 13.64 -0.87
C PRO A 101 -8.02 14.64 -1.45
N PRO A 102 -6.99 15.03 -0.69
CA PRO A 102 -5.93 15.92 -1.15
C PRO A 102 -5.17 15.31 -2.34
N ARG A 103 -5.48 15.78 -3.56
CA ARG A 103 -5.05 15.18 -4.83
C ARG A 103 -3.53 14.98 -4.95
N ASP A 104 -2.74 15.93 -4.47
CA ASP A 104 -1.27 15.86 -4.54
C ASP A 104 -0.68 14.81 -3.59
N ARG A 105 -1.30 14.64 -2.41
CA ARG A 105 -0.94 13.58 -1.45
C ARG A 105 -1.25 12.21 -2.05
N VAL A 106 -2.45 12.02 -2.62
CA VAL A 106 -2.84 10.78 -3.30
C VAL A 106 -1.91 10.47 -4.48
N ARG A 107 -1.56 11.48 -5.28
CA ARG A 107 -0.63 11.31 -6.42
C ARG A 107 0.74 10.87 -5.94
N THR A 108 1.31 11.57 -4.95
CA THR A 108 2.62 11.26 -4.39
C THR A 108 2.67 9.86 -3.80
N ALA A 109 1.66 9.48 -3.01
CA ALA A 109 1.56 8.14 -2.45
C ALA A 109 1.48 7.07 -3.55
N GLY A 110 0.64 7.31 -4.58
CA GLY A 110 0.49 6.40 -5.70
C GLY A 110 1.77 6.18 -6.50
N ASP A 111 2.56 7.23 -6.72
CA ASP A 111 3.82 7.14 -7.45
C ASP A 111 4.91 6.46 -6.64
N ARG A 112 4.97 6.71 -5.32
CA ARG A 112 5.90 6.01 -4.41
C ARG A 112 5.59 4.54 -4.23
N CYS A 113 4.31 4.18 -4.18
CA CYS A 113 3.89 2.78 -4.21
C CYS A 113 4.40 2.07 -5.48
N ALA A 114 4.21 2.69 -6.66
CA ALA A 114 4.71 2.13 -7.91
C ALA A 114 6.24 2.07 -7.97
N GLU A 115 6.93 3.08 -7.43
CA GLU A 115 8.39 3.10 -7.33
C GLU A 115 8.92 1.99 -6.41
N SER A 116 8.31 1.78 -5.24
CA SER A 116 8.70 0.70 -4.33
C SER A 116 8.58 -0.69 -4.96
N TRP A 117 7.52 -0.94 -5.74
CA TRP A 117 7.37 -2.17 -6.51
C TRP A 117 8.45 -2.31 -7.59
N ARG A 118 8.78 -1.23 -8.31
CA ARG A 118 9.86 -1.26 -9.31
C ARG A 118 11.22 -1.55 -8.68
N MET A 119 11.51 -0.98 -7.51
CA MET A 119 12.74 -1.26 -6.77
C MET A 119 12.80 -2.72 -6.33
N TRP A 120 11.72 -3.28 -5.80
CA TRP A 120 11.64 -4.70 -5.48
C TRP A 120 11.85 -5.60 -6.70
N ARG A 121 11.25 -5.26 -7.85
CA ARG A 121 11.46 -6.00 -9.12
C ARG A 121 12.89 -5.94 -9.62
N ALA A 122 13.58 -4.82 -9.40
CA ALA A 122 14.98 -4.65 -9.81
C ALA A 122 15.95 -5.41 -8.90
N ASP A 123 15.59 -5.64 -7.63
CA ASP A 123 16.33 -6.45 -6.65
C ASP A 123 15.91 -7.94 -6.73
N ASP A 124 15.87 -8.47 -7.95
CA ASP A 124 15.49 -9.85 -8.32
C ASP A 124 14.10 -10.33 -7.87
N GLY A 125 13.30 -9.48 -7.23
CA GLY A 125 11.91 -9.79 -6.88
C GLY A 125 11.79 -10.88 -5.82
N SER A 126 12.49 -10.73 -4.69
CA SER A 126 12.47 -11.70 -3.58
C SER A 126 11.05 -12.23 -3.28
N PRO A 127 10.82 -13.56 -3.29
CA PRO A 127 9.51 -14.16 -3.04
C PRO A 127 8.89 -13.80 -1.69
N ASP A 128 9.72 -13.59 -0.66
CA ASP A 128 9.26 -13.27 0.69
C ASP A 128 8.57 -11.90 0.78
N ALA A 129 8.94 -10.98 -0.12
CA ALA A 129 8.39 -9.64 -0.20
C ALA A 129 7.30 -9.49 -1.28
N ALA A 130 7.02 -10.54 -2.08
CA ALA A 130 6.10 -10.47 -3.21
C ALA A 130 4.68 -10.03 -2.81
N THR A 131 4.18 -10.51 -1.67
CA THR A 131 2.86 -10.09 -1.15
C THR A 131 2.85 -8.60 -0.82
N GLY A 132 3.90 -8.10 -0.18
CA GLY A 132 4.04 -6.69 0.14
C GLY A 132 4.20 -5.80 -1.10
N ALA A 133 4.96 -6.27 -2.10
CA ALA A 133 5.15 -5.55 -3.34
C ALA A 133 3.87 -5.48 -4.17
N ALA A 134 3.14 -6.60 -4.29
CA ALA A 134 1.81 -6.63 -4.89
C ALA A 134 0.84 -5.69 -4.15
N GLY A 135 0.84 -5.75 -2.82
CA GLY A 135 0.04 -4.88 -1.97
C GLY A 135 0.36 -3.39 -2.15
N ALA A 136 1.63 -3.02 -2.26
CA ALA A 136 2.06 -1.66 -2.51
C ALA A 136 1.55 -1.18 -3.87
N LEU A 137 1.72 -2.00 -4.91
CA LEU A 137 1.22 -1.68 -6.24
C LEU A 137 -0.32 -1.60 -6.29
N ALA A 138 -1.03 -2.42 -5.51
CA ALA A 138 -2.48 -2.36 -5.34
C ALA A 138 -2.93 -1.05 -4.69
N VAL A 139 -2.24 -0.57 -3.64
CA VAL A 139 -2.48 0.77 -3.07
C VAL A 139 -2.19 1.85 -4.11
N GLY A 140 -1.13 1.70 -4.90
CA GLY A 140 -0.82 2.59 -6.02
C GLY A 140 -1.88 2.58 -7.12
N ALA A 141 -2.55 1.44 -7.35
CA ALA A 141 -3.66 1.31 -8.27
C ALA A 141 -4.91 2.03 -7.73
N TRP A 142 -5.22 1.86 -6.44
CA TRP A 142 -6.30 2.60 -5.78
C TRP A 142 -6.07 4.10 -5.87
N CYS A 143 -4.85 4.60 -5.63
CA CYS A 143 -4.52 6.02 -5.76
C CYS A 143 -4.77 6.55 -7.19
N ALA A 144 -4.42 5.77 -8.22
CA ALA A 144 -4.68 6.14 -9.60
C ALA A 144 -6.19 6.18 -9.91
N TRP A 145 -6.94 5.22 -9.39
CA TRP A 145 -8.40 5.17 -9.53
C TRP A 145 -9.08 6.33 -8.81
N ALA A 146 -8.67 6.63 -7.58
CA ALA A 146 -9.16 7.75 -6.77
C ALA A 146 -8.96 9.12 -7.46
N LEU A 147 -7.90 9.25 -8.27
CA LEU A 147 -7.61 10.45 -9.06
C LEU A 147 -8.33 10.48 -10.44
N GLY A 148 -9.10 9.43 -10.77
CA GLY A 148 -9.82 9.31 -12.04
C GLY A 148 -9.00 8.75 -13.20
N SER A 149 -7.82 8.16 -12.95
CA SER A 149 -6.97 7.60 -14.00
C SER A 149 -7.18 6.09 -14.16
N SER A 150 -8.23 5.71 -14.89
CA SER A 150 -8.61 4.31 -15.13
C SER A 150 -7.47 3.50 -15.77
N ALA A 151 -6.79 4.05 -16.78
CA ALA A 151 -5.70 3.34 -17.47
C ALA A 151 -4.52 3.00 -16.52
N ARG A 152 -4.12 3.95 -15.66
CA ARG A 152 -3.06 3.72 -14.67
C ARG A 152 -3.50 2.75 -13.58
N ALA A 153 -4.75 2.87 -13.12
CA ALA A 153 -5.32 1.97 -12.12
C ALA A 153 -5.40 0.53 -12.63
N GLU A 154 -5.88 0.33 -13.87
CA GLU A 154 -5.94 -0.98 -14.51
C GLU A 154 -4.54 -1.59 -14.64
N THR A 155 -3.58 -0.81 -15.20
CA THR A 155 -2.21 -1.28 -15.42
C THR A 155 -1.57 -1.74 -14.11
N ARG A 156 -1.64 -0.91 -13.06
CA ARG A 156 -1.08 -1.23 -11.74
C ARG A 156 -1.78 -2.44 -11.11
N SER A 157 -3.10 -2.56 -11.25
CA SER A 157 -3.86 -3.70 -10.72
C SER A 157 -3.47 -5.01 -11.42
N ARG A 158 -3.32 -5.01 -12.74
CA ARG A 158 -2.90 -6.20 -13.51
C ARG A 158 -1.51 -6.67 -13.09
N TYR A 159 -0.54 -5.78 -13.02
CA TYR A 159 0.81 -6.12 -12.54
C TYR A 159 0.83 -6.59 -11.07
N ALA A 160 -0.04 -6.04 -10.22
CA ALA A 160 -0.18 -6.51 -8.84
C ALA A 160 -0.72 -7.95 -8.82
N LEU A 161 -1.70 -8.27 -9.66
CA LEU A 161 -2.28 -9.61 -9.79
C LEU A 161 -1.33 -10.61 -10.47
N GLU A 162 -0.48 -10.16 -11.40
CA GLU A 162 0.61 -10.98 -11.94
C GLU A 162 1.63 -11.32 -10.84
N THR A 163 1.86 -10.40 -9.91
CA THR A 163 2.74 -10.63 -8.75
C THR A 163 2.07 -11.52 -7.69
N ARG A 164 0.77 -11.31 -7.42
CA ARG A 164 -0.03 -12.07 -6.45
C ARG A 164 -1.47 -12.23 -6.96
N PRO A 165 -1.84 -13.38 -7.54
CA PRO A 165 -3.12 -13.57 -8.25
C PRO A 165 -4.40 -13.36 -7.42
N ASP A 166 -4.32 -13.52 -6.11
CA ASP A 166 -5.43 -13.41 -5.16
C ASP A 166 -5.36 -12.11 -4.33
N ASP A 167 -4.60 -11.09 -4.76
CA ASP A 167 -4.55 -9.83 -4.03
C ASP A 167 -5.94 -9.14 -4.02
N PRO A 168 -6.56 -8.96 -2.83
CA PRO A 168 -7.94 -8.53 -2.74
C PRO A 168 -8.13 -7.07 -3.14
N LEU A 169 -7.15 -6.20 -2.84
CA LEU A 169 -7.23 -4.78 -3.17
C LEU A 169 -7.01 -4.56 -4.67
N ALA A 170 -6.03 -5.24 -5.28
CA ALA A 170 -5.82 -5.17 -6.72
C ALA A 170 -7.05 -5.71 -7.48
N GLY A 171 -7.61 -6.83 -7.03
CA GLY A 171 -8.84 -7.38 -7.60
C GLY A 171 -10.04 -6.43 -7.47
N LEU A 172 -10.19 -5.75 -6.32
CA LEU A 172 -11.22 -4.73 -6.12
C LEU A 172 -11.06 -3.58 -7.11
N VAL A 173 -9.88 -2.97 -7.17
CA VAL A 173 -9.62 -1.82 -8.06
C VAL A 173 -9.82 -2.20 -9.53
N LEU A 174 -9.32 -3.37 -9.96
CA LEU A 174 -9.51 -3.83 -11.33
C LEU A 174 -11.00 -3.98 -11.67
N ARG A 175 -11.79 -4.61 -10.79
CA ARG A 175 -13.23 -4.75 -11.00
C ARG A 175 -13.94 -3.40 -11.06
N SER A 176 -13.58 -2.45 -10.21
CA SER A 176 -14.13 -1.09 -10.26
C SER A 176 -13.84 -0.41 -11.58
N VAL A 177 -12.60 -0.52 -12.11
CA VAL A 177 -12.24 0.04 -13.41
C VAL A 177 -12.99 -0.62 -14.56
N LEU A 178 -13.05 -1.95 -14.58
CA LEU A 178 -13.75 -2.70 -15.62
C LEU A 178 -15.27 -2.45 -15.62
N ALA A 179 -15.83 -2.08 -14.47
CA ALA A 179 -17.23 -1.68 -14.33
C ALA A 179 -17.48 -0.18 -14.61
N ASP A 180 -16.47 0.58 -15.08
CA ASP A 180 -16.47 2.05 -15.21
C ASP A 180 -16.98 2.76 -13.93
N SER A 181 -16.75 2.14 -12.77
CA SER A 181 -17.08 2.72 -11.48
C SER A 181 -16.05 3.78 -11.12
N ARG A 182 -16.52 5.00 -10.91
CA ARG A 182 -15.68 6.16 -10.59
C ARG A 182 -15.93 6.60 -9.16
N PRO A 183 -14.93 7.17 -8.48
CA PRO A 183 -15.16 7.77 -7.18
C PRO A 183 -16.16 8.93 -7.30
N SER A 184 -17.04 9.03 -6.31
CA SER A 184 -18.06 10.06 -6.19
C SER A 184 -17.78 10.91 -4.95
N TRP A 185 -16.63 11.58 -4.97
CA TRP A 185 -16.18 12.43 -3.87
C TRP A 185 -17.12 13.62 -3.64
N GLU A 186 -17.39 13.92 -2.38
CA GLU A 186 -18.10 15.13 -1.96
C GLU A 186 -17.15 16.33 -2.04
N ARG A 187 -17.49 17.31 -2.89
CA ARG A 187 -16.79 18.60 -2.89
C ARG A 187 -17.28 19.40 -1.70
N ARG A 188 -16.36 19.74 -0.78
CA ARG A 188 -16.61 20.71 0.30
C ARG A 188 -16.41 22.13 -0.20
#